data_AF-A0A9W6NI12-F1
#
_entry.id   AF-A0A9W6NI12-F1
#
_cell.length_a   1.000
_cell.length_b   1.000
_cell.length_c   1.000
_cell.angle_alpha   90.00
_cell.angle_beta   90.00
_cell.angle_gamma   90.00
#
_symmetry.space_group_name_H-M   'P 1'
#
loop_
_entity.id
_entity.type
_entity.pdbx_description
1 polymer ?
#
loop_
_entity_poly.entity_id
_entity_poly.type
_entity_poly.pdbx_seq_one_letter_code
_entity_poly.pdbx_strand_id
1 'polypeptide(L)' 'MMNTQPQVQDAISTLRNAFAPLACHIQAVRNGCFSFTVVNDRGVARHCERLYPEQYANGSLQQVIDRTRQSLATKGLAA' A
#
# COMPACT_ATOMS: atom_id res chain seq x y z
N MET A 1 -16.05 1.01 -19.78
CA MET A 1 -14.96 1.64 -19.00
C MET A 1 -15.27 1.46 -17.54
N MET A 2 -14.55 0.59 -16.83
CA MET A 2 -14.65 0.54 -15.36
C MET A 2 -14.06 1.84 -14.82
N ASN A 3 -14.84 2.59 -14.03
CA ASN A 3 -14.36 3.82 -13.41
C ASN A 3 -13.42 3.45 -12.26
N THR A 4 -12.12 3.36 -12.55
CA THR A 4 -11.09 2.89 -11.61
C THR A 4 -10.70 3.95 -10.58
N GLN A 5 -11.04 5.22 -10.80
CA GLN A 5 -10.73 6.32 -9.88
C GLN A 5 -11.29 6.12 -8.46
N PRO A 6 -12.58 5.81 -8.25
CA PRO A 6 -13.12 5.55 -6.92
C PRO A 6 -12.46 4.33 -6.24
N GLN A 7 -12.17 3.27 -7.00
CA GLN A 7 -11.51 2.07 -6.47
C GLN A 7 -10.07 2.36 -6.02
N VAL A 8 -9.34 3.20 -6.77
CA VAL A 8 -8.00 3.65 -6.38
C VAL A 8 -8.05 4.47 -5.09
N GLN A 9 -8.98 5.41 -4.96
CA GLN A 9 -9.11 6.24 -3.76
C GLN A 9 -9.49 5.42 -2.52
N ASP A 10 -10.38 4.45 -2.69
CA ASP A 10 -10.77 3.51 -1.64
C ASP A 10 -9.59 2.63 -1.21
N ALA A 11 -8.84 2.08 -2.17
CA ALA A 11 -7.65 1.30 -1.89
C ALA A 11 -6.57 2.11 -1.16
N ILE A 12 -6.32 3.35 -1.59
CA ILE A 12 -5.37 4.28 -0.95
C ILE A 12 -5.79 4.57 0.50
N SER A 13 -7.07 4.87 0.72
CA SER A 13 -7.59 5.18 2.06
C SER A 13 -7.46 3.96 2.98
N THR A 14 -7.78 2.78 2.46
CA THR A 14 -7.64 1.51 3.18
C THR A 14 -6.18 1.21 3.53
N LEU A 15 -5.24 1.40 2.60
CA LEU A 15 -3.80 1.21 2.87
C LEU A 15 -3.29 2.20 3.93
N ARG A 16 -3.69 3.48 3.86
CA ARG A 16 -3.31 4.49 4.86
C ARG A 16 -3.79 4.11 6.25
N ASN A 17 -5.04 3.68 6.38
CA ASN A 17 -5.60 3.24 7.65
C ASN A 17 -4.94 1.94 8.15
N ALA A 18 -4.64 0.99 7.25
CA ALA A 18 -4.07 -0.29 7.60
C ALA A 18 -2.62 -0.23 8.12
N PHE A 19 -1.86 0.78 7.68
CA PHE A 19 -0.47 0.99 8.11
C PHE A 19 -0.30 2.08 9.17
N ALA A 20 -1.35 2.80 9.56
CA ALA A 20 -1.28 3.73 10.69
C ALA A 20 -0.77 3.00 11.96
N PRO A 21 0.13 3.61 12.76
CA PRO A 21 0.59 5.01 12.71
C PRO A 21 1.76 5.28 11.73
N LEU A 22 2.22 4.29 10.96
CA LEU A 22 3.29 4.50 9.97
C LEU A 22 2.82 5.38 8.80
N ALA A 23 3.73 6.18 8.26
CA ALA A 23 3.41 7.01 7.11
C ALA A 23 3.32 6.16 5.84
N CYS A 24 2.17 6.20 5.16
CA CYS A 24 1.92 5.54 3.88
C CYS A 24 1.82 6.59 2.76
N HIS A 25 2.88 6.67 1.95
CA HIS A 25 2.97 7.59 0.81
C HIS A 25 2.50 6.90 -0.47
N ILE A 26 1.68 7.59 -1.26
CA ILE A 26 1.21 7.11 -2.54
C ILE A 26 1.87 7.92 -3.66
N GLN A 27 2.39 7.23 -4.66
CA GLN A 27 3.09 7.83 -5.80
C GLN A 27 2.63 7.20 -7.12
N ALA A 28 2.94 7.90 -8.22
CA ALA A 28 2.76 7.40 -9.59
C ALA A 28 1.34 6.89 -9.92
N VAL A 29 0.29 7.57 -9.43
CA VAL A 29 -1.10 7.22 -9.73
C VAL A 29 -1.39 7.50 -11.21
N ARG A 30 -1.39 6.45 -12.04
CA ARG A 30 -1.72 6.52 -13.48
C ARG A 30 -2.40 5.23 -13.95
N ASN A 31 -3.46 5.36 -14.74
CA ASN A 31 -4.19 4.23 -15.32
C ASN A 31 -4.65 3.18 -14.27
N GLY A 32 -5.08 3.63 -13.10
CA GLY A 32 -5.46 2.74 -11.98
C GLY A 32 -4.28 2.15 -11.21
N CYS A 33 -3.07 2.20 -11.76
CA CYS A 33 -1.88 1.72 -11.08
C CYS A 33 -1.33 2.81 -10.15
N PHE A 34 -0.80 2.41 -9.00
CA PHE A 34 -0.09 3.32 -8.10
C PHE A 34 0.96 2.56 -7.29
N SER A 35 1.98 3.27 -6.81
CA SER A 35 2.93 2.73 -5.86
C SER A 35 2.63 3.26 -4.47
N PHE A 36 2.75 2.40 -3.46
CA PHE A 36 2.68 2.82 -2.07
C PHE A 36 4.00 2.53 -1.38
N THR A 37 4.37 3.42 -0.46
CA THR A 37 5.59 3.30 0.33
C THR A 37 5.25 3.47 1.80
N VAL A 38 5.58 2.46 2.60
CA VAL A 38 5.44 2.50 4.05
C VAL A 38 6.77 2.94 4.66
N VAL A 39 6.71 4.00 5.45
CA VAL A 39 7.85 4.68 6.07
C VAL A 39 7.74 4.52 7.59
N ASN A 40 8.86 4.22 8.25
CA ASN A 40 8.87 4.11 9.72
C ASN A 40 8.83 5.46 10.43
N ASP A 41 8.79 5.44 11.75
CA ASP A 41 8.84 6.63 12.62
C ASP A 41 10.06 7.53 12.38
N ARG A 42 11.16 6.95 11.87
CA ARG A 42 12.40 7.67 11.56
C ARG A 42 12.41 8.30 10.17
N GLY A 43 11.32 8.22 9.41
CA GLY A 43 11.25 8.73 8.04
C GLY A 43 11.96 7.85 7.01
N VAL A 44 12.33 6.60 7.35
CA VAL A 44 13.00 5.65 6.45
C VAL A 44 11.97 4.79 5.74
N ALA A 45 12.02 4.74 4.40
CA ALA A 45 11.20 3.84 3.61
C ALA A 45 11.56 2.37 3.89
N ARG A 46 10.59 1.59 4.39
CA ARG A 46 10.78 0.18 4.76
C ARG A 46 10.22 -0.77 3.72
N HIS A 47 9.13 -0.36 3.07
CA HIS A 47 8.48 -1.13 2.02
C HIS A 47 8.03 -0.20 0.91
N CYS A 48 8.26 -0.60 -0.33
CA CYS A 48 7.74 0.08 -1.51
C CYS A 48 7.24 -0.99 -2.47
N GLU A 49 5.99 -0.85 -2.92
CA GLU A 49 5.37 -1.80 -3.83
C GLU A 49 4.43 -1.10 -4.79
N ARG A 50 4.40 -1.59 -6.04
CA ARG A 50 3.46 -1.13 -7.06
C ARG A 50 2.23 -2.03 -7.05
N LEU A 51 1.07 -1.40 -7.00
CA LEU A 51 -0.23 -2.03 -7.10
C LEU A 51 -0.86 -1.77 -8.46
N TYR A 52 -1.36 -2.85 -9.03
CA TYR A 52 -2.17 -2.88 -10.24
C TYR A 52 -3.65 -3.08 -9.88
N PRO A 53 -4.60 -2.65 -10.73
CA PRO A 53 -6.04 -2.78 -10.50
C PRO A 53 -6.49 -4.14 -9.99
N GLU A 54 -5.99 -5.22 -10.57
CA GLU A 54 -6.28 -6.60 -10.18
C GLU A 54 -5.85 -6.97 -8.76
N GLN A 55 -4.91 -6.22 -8.15
CA GLN A 55 -4.38 -6.51 -6.82
C GLN A 55 -5.13 -5.78 -5.70
N TYR A 56 -5.95 -4.79 -6.04
CA TYR A 56 -6.78 -4.08 -5.05
C TYR A 56 -8.28 -4.14 -5.37
N ALA A 57 -8.66 -4.48 -6.61
CA ALA A 57 -10.05 -4.79 -6.94
C ALA A 57 -10.48 -6.12 -6.32
N ASN A 58 -11.79 -6.28 -6.09
CA ASN A 58 -12.44 -7.54 -5.71
C ASN A 58 -11.91 -8.21 -4.42
N GLY A 59 -11.40 -7.44 -3.46
CA GLY A 59 -11.03 -7.96 -2.12
C GLY A 59 -9.59 -8.47 -1.99
N SER A 60 -8.78 -8.42 -3.05
CA SER A 60 -7.36 -8.80 -3.02
C SER A 60 -6.47 -7.84 -2.21
N LEU A 61 -6.96 -6.64 -1.89
CA LEU A 61 -6.22 -5.63 -1.14
C LEU A 61 -5.80 -6.11 0.26
N GLN A 62 -6.61 -6.95 0.91
CA GLN A 62 -6.28 -7.48 2.23
C GLN A 62 -5.03 -8.37 2.20
N GLN A 63 -4.82 -9.13 1.12
CA GLN A 63 -3.63 -9.98 0.95
C GLN A 63 -2.36 -9.14 0.76
N VAL A 64 -2.47 -8.00 0.07
CA VAL A 64 -1.38 -7.02 -0.07
C VAL A 64 -0.99 -6.48 1.30
N ILE A 65 -1.98 -6.09 2.11
CA ILE A 65 -1.76 -5.56 3.47
C ILE A 65 -1.05 -6.60 4.33
N ASP A 66 -1.52 -7.85 4.32
CA ASP A 66 -0.95 -8.94 5.12
C ASP A 66 0.51 -9.22 4.73
N ARG A 67 0.77 -9.40 3.43
CA ARG A 67 2.14 -9.58 2.89
C ARG A 67 3.05 -8.41 3.27
N THR A 68 2.53 -7.17 3.20
CA THR A 68 3.31 -5.98 3.55
C THR A 68 3.64 -5.98 5.04
N ARG A 69 2.67 -6.28 5.92
CA ARG A 69 2.89 -6.39 7.36
C ARG A 69 3.93 -7.44 7.70
N GLN A 70 3.87 -8.60 7.04
CA GLN A 70 4.87 -9.65 7.20
C GLN A 70 6.26 -9.17 6.76
N SER A 71 6.38 -8.54 5.59
CA SER A 71 7.63 -7.95 5.10
C SER A 71 8.21 -6.92 6.08
N LEU A 72 7.37 -6.05 6.64
CA LEU A 72 7.77 -5.05 7.63
C LEU A 72 8.25 -5.70 8.94
N ALA A 73 7.57 -6.75 9.41
CA ALA A 73 7.96 -7.50 10.60
C ALA A 73 9.31 -8.23 10.39
N THR A 74 9.49 -8.89 9.24
CA THR A 74 10.74 -9.61 8.92
C THR A 74 11.91 -8.64 8.73
N LYS A 75 11.70 -7.50 8.08
CA LYS A 75 12.74 -6.47 7.95
C LYS A 75 13.02 -5.77 9.28
N GLY A 76 12.02 -5.70 10.18
CA GLY A 76 12.05 -5.01 11.48
C GLY A 76 12.90 -5.68 12.56
N LEU A 77 13.31 -6.94 12.37
CA LEU A 77 14.14 -7.67 13.34
C LEU A 77 15.66 -7.43 13.17
N ALA A 78 16.07 -6.53 12.30
CA ALA A 78 17.48 -6.25 11.99
C ALA A 78 17.89 -4.79 12.24
N ALA A 79 17.24 -4.10 13.18
CA ALA A 79 17.63 -2.76 13.62
C ALA A 79 18.19 -2.79 15.04
#